data_AF-A0A4S8KJ47-F1
#
_entry.id   AF-A0A4S8KJ47-F1
#
_cell.length_a   1.000
_cell.length_b   1.000
_cell.length_c   1.000
_cell.angle_alpha   90.00
_cell.angle_beta   90.00
_cell.angle_gamma   90.00
#
_symmetry.space_group_name_H-M   'P 1'
#
loop_
_entity.id
_entity.type
_entity.pdbx_description
1 polymer ?
#
loop_
_entity_poly.entity_id
_entity_poly.type
_entity_poly.pdbx_seq_one_letter_code
_entity_poly.pdbx_strand_id
1 'polypeptide(L)'
;LAGFKRPANLKECDHYPTVRGLEIIWIAQILDCWRILFDTDDLNVYFEALDKNNQLPPLEFLIESASIIVQKYVSIGGYERVLSSRHQSELREKNLWVKLGSAWLSSYISNPPQEQMEHDIPLDSKDGEAFDGDRSLANSILFKMQFGSWLLLEYAIKDGDVGKVMQQLNEKDLTQEHNNGKLELMVDKSGGDFDSSYYRQIIAPNVTNFIQCGRIWETALELKHRSNSHSSPNACPELRALQAEFKSTELHFFRSGRTYPGHVAADLLTIGYNRLGTEGKLKTFLKKTTSRAKFITAIEKQKNKLQQTELEDINMHDDTLLPFFESSTPPPLLYEPTVSESDSESNDGENLHSDSNSSDTSIEEDHDCAITVEIEVIDASDGDNEEEVNSSDVPGSDDDIGCSSTDTEDSE
;
A
#
# COMPACT_ATOMS: atom_id res chain seq x y z
N LEU A 1 -21.92 -18.25 -9.74
CA LEU A 1 -20.85 -17.83 -8.80
C LEU A 1 -20.27 -19.08 -8.17
N ALA A 2 -18.96 -19.30 -8.33
CA ALA A 2 -18.25 -20.54 -8.05
C ALA A 2 -18.15 -20.90 -6.55
N GLY A 3 -19.28 -21.01 -5.85
CA GLY A 3 -19.34 -21.36 -4.42
C GLY A 3 -18.90 -20.25 -3.45
N PHE A 4 -18.39 -19.11 -3.94
CA PHE A 4 -18.05 -17.98 -3.08
C PHE A 4 -19.29 -17.37 -2.44
N LYS A 5 -19.31 -17.34 -1.10
CA LYS A 5 -20.33 -16.62 -0.35
C LYS A 5 -20.10 -15.13 -0.56
N ARG A 6 -21.07 -14.44 -1.16
CA ARG A 6 -21.06 -12.97 -1.23
C ARG A 6 -21.11 -12.45 0.22
N PRO A 7 -20.20 -11.57 0.64
CA PRO A 7 -20.30 -10.90 1.93
C PRO A 7 -21.66 -10.17 2.01
N ALA A 8 -22.38 -10.35 3.12
CA ALA A 8 -23.64 -9.64 3.32
C ALA A 8 -23.43 -8.12 3.45
N ASN A 9 -22.26 -7.72 3.96
CA ASN A 9 -21.84 -6.34 4.12
C ASN A 9 -20.45 -6.15 3.51
N LEU A 10 -20.34 -5.30 2.48
CA LEU A 10 -19.04 -4.99 1.85
C LEU A 10 -18.14 -4.14 2.76
N LYS A 11 -18.70 -3.47 3.77
CA LYS A 11 -17.93 -2.71 4.78
C LYS A 11 -17.28 -3.63 5.83
N GLU A 12 -17.86 -4.80 6.05
CA GLU A 12 -17.43 -5.77 7.08
C GLU A 12 -17.14 -7.11 6.42
N CYS A 13 -16.17 -7.09 5.52
CA CYS A 13 -15.79 -8.27 4.77
C CYS A 13 -14.83 -9.14 5.60
N ASP A 14 -15.18 -10.41 5.83
CA ASP A 14 -14.26 -11.34 6.50
C ASP A 14 -12.94 -11.41 5.71
N HIS A 15 -11.84 -11.01 6.34
CA HIS A 15 -10.56 -10.84 5.66
C HIS A 15 -10.08 -12.14 4.98
N TYR A 16 -10.01 -13.24 5.71
CA TYR A 16 -9.42 -14.50 5.20
C TYR A 16 -10.22 -15.15 4.07
N PRO A 17 -11.54 -15.38 4.18
CA PRO A 17 -12.33 -15.94 3.08
C PRO A 17 -12.28 -15.06 1.83
N THR A 18 -12.26 -13.75 2.02
CA THR A 18 -12.22 -12.77 0.92
C THR A 18 -10.90 -12.80 0.20
N VAL A 19 -9.78 -12.68 0.93
CA VAL A 19 -8.44 -12.80 0.39
C VAL A 19 -8.28 -14.12 -0.36
N ARG A 20 -8.74 -15.23 0.23
CA ARG A 20 -8.69 -16.54 -0.42
C ARG A 20 -9.51 -16.58 -1.72
N GLY A 21 -10.70 -15.97 -1.73
CA GLY A 21 -11.51 -15.86 -2.93
C GLY A 21 -10.82 -15.06 -4.03
N LEU A 22 -10.25 -13.91 -3.68
CA LEU A 22 -9.49 -13.06 -4.60
C LEU A 22 -8.25 -13.79 -5.16
N GLU A 23 -7.56 -14.56 -4.33
CA GLU A 23 -6.44 -15.40 -4.75
C GLU A 23 -6.86 -16.44 -5.79
N ILE A 24 -7.97 -17.17 -5.56
CA ILE A 24 -8.48 -18.15 -6.51
C ILE A 24 -8.89 -17.47 -7.82
N ILE A 25 -9.55 -16.31 -7.75
CA ILE A 25 -9.92 -15.52 -8.94
C ILE A 25 -8.67 -15.10 -9.72
N TRP A 26 -7.64 -14.60 -9.04
CA TRP A 26 -6.39 -14.19 -9.66
C TRP A 26 -5.70 -15.38 -10.34
N ILE A 27 -5.55 -16.51 -9.64
CA ILE A 27 -4.96 -17.74 -10.20
C ILE A 27 -5.74 -18.19 -11.45
N ALA A 28 -7.08 -18.23 -11.36
CA ALA A 28 -7.93 -18.61 -12.48
C ALA A 28 -7.73 -17.72 -13.71
N GLN A 29 -7.60 -16.40 -13.52
CA GLN A 29 -7.34 -15.46 -14.62
C GLN A 29 -5.95 -15.65 -15.23
N ILE A 30 -4.92 -15.83 -14.41
CA ILE A 30 -3.55 -16.07 -14.89
C ILE A 30 -3.49 -17.38 -15.70
N LEU A 31 -4.15 -18.44 -15.24
CA LEU A 31 -4.25 -19.71 -15.99
C LEU A 31 -5.01 -19.54 -17.31
N ASP A 32 -6.06 -18.72 -17.36
CA ASP A 32 -6.74 -18.43 -18.64
C ASP A 32 -5.83 -17.63 -19.60
N CYS A 33 -5.01 -16.70 -19.10
CA CYS A 33 -3.99 -16.03 -19.91
C CYS A 33 -2.96 -17.01 -20.50
N TRP A 34 -2.49 -17.98 -19.71
CA TRP A 34 -1.62 -19.06 -20.19
C TRP A 34 -2.29 -19.92 -21.25
N ARG A 35 -3.56 -20.30 -21.02
CA ARG A 35 -4.37 -21.05 -21.97
C ARG A 35 -4.44 -20.33 -23.33
N ILE A 36 -4.69 -19.02 -23.30
CA ILE A 36 -4.74 -18.18 -24.50
C ILE A 36 -3.38 -18.06 -25.18
N LEU A 37 -2.30 -17.93 -24.42
CA LEU A 37 -0.94 -17.83 -24.95
C LEU A 37 -0.54 -19.11 -25.71
N PHE A 38 -0.82 -20.27 -25.14
CA PHE A 38 -0.52 -21.57 -25.75
C PHE A 38 -1.58 -22.07 -26.74
N ASP A 39 -2.68 -21.32 -26.90
CA ASP A 39 -3.78 -21.66 -27.80
C ASP A 39 -4.36 -23.06 -27.54
N THR A 40 -4.49 -23.42 -26.27
CA THR A 40 -5.07 -24.69 -25.82
C THR A 40 -6.43 -24.48 -25.16
N ASP A 41 -7.21 -25.54 -25.01
CA ASP A 41 -8.45 -25.53 -24.23
C ASP A 41 -8.24 -25.94 -22.78
N ASP A 42 -7.28 -26.83 -22.52
CA ASP A 42 -6.93 -27.37 -21.21
C ASP A 42 -5.40 -27.41 -21.09
N LEU A 43 -4.87 -26.71 -20.09
CA LEU A 43 -3.43 -26.64 -19.82
C LEU A 43 -2.87 -27.99 -19.35
N ASN A 44 -3.63 -28.76 -18.57
CA ASN A 44 -3.16 -30.04 -18.05
C ASN A 44 -3.00 -31.04 -19.21
N VAL A 45 -4.02 -31.15 -20.07
CA VAL A 45 -3.97 -32.02 -21.26
C VAL A 45 -2.83 -31.62 -22.20
N TYR A 46 -2.60 -30.31 -22.37
CA TYR A 46 -1.50 -29.78 -23.16
C TYR A 46 -0.13 -30.22 -22.62
N PHE A 47 0.15 -29.99 -21.34
CA PHE A 47 1.44 -30.36 -20.74
C PHE A 47 1.62 -31.87 -20.60
N GLU A 48 0.56 -32.64 -20.35
CA GLU A 48 0.63 -34.11 -20.38
C GLU A 48 0.99 -34.64 -21.78
N ALA A 49 0.47 -34.04 -22.84
CA ALA A 49 0.80 -34.42 -24.21
C ALA A 49 2.26 -34.09 -24.54
N LEU A 50 2.76 -32.94 -24.09
CA LEU A 50 4.17 -32.56 -24.25
C LEU A 50 5.10 -33.50 -23.47
N ASP A 51 4.75 -33.85 -22.24
CA ASP A 51 5.50 -34.80 -21.41
C ASP A 51 5.59 -36.18 -22.07
N LYS A 52 4.46 -36.73 -22.53
CA LYS A 52 4.41 -38.00 -23.27
C LYS A 52 5.31 -38.02 -24.51
N ASN A 53 5.50 -36.86 -25.14
CA ASN A 53 6.32 -36.71 -26.33
C ASN A 53 7.77 -36.27 -26.03
N ASN A 54 8.16 -36.12 -24.75
CA ASN A 54 9.44 -35.54 -24.32
C ASN A 54 9.72 -34.15 -24.93
N GLN A 55 8.67 -33.33 -25.04
CA GLN A 55 8.70 -31.98 -25.60
C GLN A 55 8.34 -30.91 -24.55
N LEU A 56 8.57 -31.20 -23.25
CA LEU A 56 8.34 -30.21 -22.21
C LEU A 56 9.25 -28.99 -22.42
N PRO A 57 8.70 -27.77 -22.39
CA PRO A 57 9.50 -26.58 -22.54
C PRO A 57 10.45 -26.42 -21.35
N PRO A 58 11.68 -25.92 -21.56
CA PRO A 58 12.56 -25.56 -20.46
C PRO A 58 11.96 -24.40 -19.64
N LEU A 59 12.41 -24.27 -18.39
CA LEU A 59 11.96 -23.20 -17.49
C LEU A 59 12.14 -21.80 -18.09
N GLU A 60 13.24 -21.56 -18.79
CA GLU A 60 13.52 -20.26 -19.43
C GLU A 60 12.45 -19.84 -20.44
N PHE A 61 11.93 -20.80 -21.21
CA PHE A 61 10.84 -20.54 -22.15
C PHE A 61 9.55 -20.14 -21.42
N LEU A 62 9.28 -20.74 -20.24
CA LEU A 62 8.15 -20.38 -19.41
C LEU A 62 8.34 -18.99 -18.79
N ILE A 63 9.56 -18.61 -18.37
CA ILE A 63 9.83 -17.27 -17.84
C ILE A 63 9.64 -16.21 -18.94
N GLU A 64 10.15 -16.47 -20.15
CA GLU A 64 9.95 -15.58 -21.30
C GLU A 64 8.46 -15.43 -21.65
N SER A 65 7.73 -16.55 -21.68
CA SER A 65 6.28 -16.57 -21.90
C SER A 65 5.51 -15.82 -20.81
N ALA A 66 5.94 -15.93 -19.54
CA ALA A 66 5.35 -15.20 -18.43
C ALA A 66 5.57 -13.69 -18.57
N SER A 67 6.74 -13.26 -19.05
CA SER A 67 7.02 -11.84 -19.34
C SER A 67 6.03 -11.28 -20.37
N ILE A 68 5.71 -12.05 -21.42
CA ILE A 68 4.68 -11.67 -22.41
C ILE A 68 3.31 -11.52 -21.75
N ILE A 69 2.92 -12.45 -20.86
CA ILE A 69 1.66 -12.37 -20.12
C ILE A 69 1.62 -11.12 -19.23
N VAL A 70 2.70 -10.83 -18.51
CA VAL A 70 2.80 -9.66 -17.63
C VAL A 70 2.63 -8.38 -18.45
N GLN A 71 3.37 -8.24 -19.55
CA GLN A 71 3.26 -7.08 -20.41
C GLN A 71 1.84 -6.95 -20.99
N LYS A 72 1.22 -8.04 -21.45
CA LYS A 72 -0.14 -7.99 -22.02
C LYS A 72 -1.24 -7.71 -21.00
N TYR A 73 -1.22 -8.43 -19.88
CA TYR A 73 -2.40 -8.60 -19.02
C TYR A 73 -2.18 -8.19 -17.57
N VAL A 74 -0.97 -7.77 -17.18
CA VAL A 74 -0.61 -7.43 -15.79
C VAL A 74 0.27 -6.17 -15.75
N SER A 75 0.08 -5.25 -16.69
CA SER A 75 0.86 -4.00 -16.75
C SER A 75 -0.02 -2.81 -17.10
N ILE A 76 0.45 -1.61 -16.74
CA ILE A 76 -0.19 -0.34 -17.10
C ILE A 76 -0.26 -0.19 -18.63
N GLY A 77 0.82 -0.54 -19.35
CA GLY A 77 0.80 -0.53 -20.81
C GLY A 77 -0.22 -1.52 -21.39
N GLY A 78 -0.42 -2.68 -20.74
CA GLY A 78 -1.51 -3.61 -21.08
C GLY A 78 -2.90 -2.97 -20.92
N TYR A 79 -3.11 -2.28 -19.80
CA TYR A 79 -4.35 -1.55 -19.50
C TYR A 79 -4.65 -0.45 -20.52
N GLU A 80 -3.69 0.44 -20.78
CA GLU A 80 -3.85 1.56 -21.73
C GLU A 80 -4.14 1.08 -23.16
N ARG A 81 -3.52 -0.04 -23.56
CA ARG A 81 -3.72 -0.64 -24.88
C ARG A 81 -5.14 -1.13 -25.11
N VAL A 82 -5.79 -1.68 -24.09
CA VAL A 82 -7.14 -2.23 -24.24
C VAL A 82 -8.22 -1.17 -24.07
N LEU A 83 -7.87 0.07 -23.72
CA LEU A 83 -8.83 1.18 -23.65
C LEU A 83 -9.17 1.78 -25.02
N SER A 84 -8.43 1.45 -26.09
CA SER A 84 -8.78 1.88 -27.44
C SER A 84 -8.36 0.85 -28.49
N SER A 85 -9.24 0.59 -29.46
CA SER A 85 -8.91 -0.28 -30.61
C SER A 85 -7.75 0.27 -31.42
N ARG A 86 -7.61 1.60 -31.48
CA ARG A 86 -6.51 2.28 -32.16
C ARG A 86 -5.16 1.89 -31.54
N HIS A 87 -5.01 1.98 -30.21
CA HIS A 87 -3.77 1.63 -29.52
C HIS A 87 -3.36 0.18 -29.78
N GLN A 88 -4.33 -0.74 -29.86
CA GLN A 88 -4.06 -2.12 -30.20
C GLN A 88 -3.56 -2.28 -31.64
N SER A 89 -4.15 -1.56 -32.60
CA SER A 89 -3.80 -1.64 -34.02
C SER A 89 -2.44 -1.01 -34.37
N GLU A 90 -2.00 0.00 -33.63
CA GLU A 90 -0.75 0.74 -33.87
C GLU A 90 0.50 0.08 -33.26
N LEU A 91 0.33 -0.99 -32.47
CA LEU A 91 1.44 -1.71 -31.83
C LEU A 91 2.36 -2.38 -32.85
N ARG A 92 3.64 -2.02 -32.78
CA ARG A 92 4.72 -2.65 -33.57
C ARG A 92 4.94 -4.12 -33.18
N GLU A 93 4.81 -4.41 -31.89
CA GLU A 93 5.07 -5.73 -31.31
C GLU A 93 3.82 -6.62 -31.35
N LYS A 94 3.72 -7.46 -32.39
CA LYS A 94 2.58 -8.38 -32.59
C LYS A 94 2.46 -9.41 -31.47
N ASN A 95 3.57 -9.79 -30.86
CA ASN A 95 3.58 -10.68 -29.69
C ASN A 95 2.87 -10.05 -28.50
N LEU A 96 2.66 -8.72 -28.44
CA LEU A 96 1.91 -8.02 -27.39
C LEU A 96 0.44 -7.77 -27.74
N TRP A 97 0.00 -8.17 -28.94
CA TRP A 97 -1.42 -8.07 -29.29
C TRP A 97 -2.27 -9.01 -28.43
N VAL A 98 -3.37 -8.47 -27.93
CA VAL A 98 -4.44 -9.27 -27.32
C VAL A 98 -5.25 -9.93 -28.43
N LYS A 99 -5.65 -11.20 -28.26
CA LYS A 99 -6.49 -11.88 -29.25
C LYS A 99 -7.87 -11.22 -29.30
N LEU A 100 -8.41 -11.05 -30.51
CA LEU A 100 -9.76 -10.53 -30.71
C LEU A 100 -10.78 -11.60 -30.31
N GLY A 101 -11.78 -11.20 -29.53
CA GLY A 101 -12.91 -12.05 -29.17
C GLY A 101 -14.06 -11.92 -30.15
N SER A 102 -15.14 -12.65 -29.87
CA SER A 102 -16.42 -12.47 -30.54
C SER A 102 -16.98 -11.06 -30.35
N ALA A 103 -17.79 -10.59 -31.32
CA ALA A 103 -18.39 -9.25 -31.28
C ALA A 103 -19.26 -9.08 -30.03
N TRP A 104 -19.05 -7.99 -29.29
CA TRP A 104 -19.86 -7.66 -28.12
C TRP A 104 -21.23 -7.16 -28.57
N LEU A 105 -22.30 -7.88 -28.20
CA LEU A 105 -23.68 -7.44 -28.45
C LEU A 105 -24.24 -6.82 -27.16
N SER A 106 -24.54 -5.52 -27.20
CA SER A 106 -25.06 -4.76 -26.04
C SER A 106 -26.36 -5.35 -25.46
N SER A 107 -27.11 -6.13 -26.23
CA SER A 107 -28.35 -6.78 -25.82
C SER A 107 -28.21 -7.75 -24.65
N TYR A 108 -27.00 -8.16 -24.26
CA TYR A 108 -26.80 -9.08 -23.12
C TYR A 108 -26.98 -8.41 -21.74
N ILE A 109 -27.10 -7.08 -21.65
CA ILE A 109 -27.11 -6.35 -20.37
C ILE A 109 -28.47 -5.70 -20.05
N SER A 110 -29.58 -6.22 -20.59
CA SER A 110 -30.87 -5.51 -20.52
C SER A 110 -31.42 -5.26 -19.11
N ASN A 111 -30.93 -5.94 -18.07
CA ASN A 111 -31.42 -5.76 -16.69
C ASN A 111 -30.25 -5.81 -15.68
N PRO A 112 -29.52 -4.71 -15.45
CA PRO A 112 -28.58 -4.65 -14.34
C PRO A 112 -29.36 -4.84 -13.01
N PRO A 113 -28.83 -5.60 -12.04
CA PRO A 113 -29.40 -5.68 -10.71
C PRO A 113 -29.57 -4.28 -10.10
N GLN A 114 -30.71 -4.02 -9.44
CA GLN A 114 -31.05 -2.72 -8.86
C GLN A 114 -29.97 -2.17 -7.92
N GLU A 115 -29.23 -3.05 -7.24
CA GLU A 115 -28.09 -2.72 -6.36
C GLU A 115 -26.95 -1.98 -7.08
N GLN A 116 -26.84 -2.08 -8.41
CA GLN A 116 -25.81 -1.37 -9.19
C GLN A 116 -26.20 0.06 -9.58
N MET A 117 -27.45 0.48 -9.31
CA MET A 117 -27.96 1.79 -9.71
C MET A 117 -27.86 2.87 -8.62
N GLU A 118 -27.55 2.51 -7.37
CA GLU A 118 -27.55 3.46 -6.24
C GLU A 118 -26.28 4.31 -6.11
N HIS A 119 -25.23 4.06 -6.89
CA HIS A 119 -24.09 4.96 -6.89
C HIS A 119 -24.36 6.12 -7.84
N ASP A 120 -24.56 7.31 -7.25
CA ASP A 120 -24.63 8.63 -7.88
C ASP A 120 -23.31 8.97 -8.61
N ILE A 121 -22.90 8.14 -9.57
CA ILE A 121 -21.86 8.50 -10.53
C ILE A 121 -22.51 9.55 -11.43
N PRO A 122 -21.97 10.79 -11.48
CA PRO A 122 -22.54 11.84 -12.29
C PRO A 122 -22.67 11.34 -13.73
N LEU A 123 -23.92 11.22 -14.21
CA LEU A 123 -24.28 10.72 -15.53
C LEU A 123 -23.74 11.61 -16.68
N ASP A 124 -23.07 12.71 -16.34
CA ASP A 124 -22.62 13.76 -17.25
C ASP A 124 -21.18 13.55 -17.76
N SER A 125 -20.60 12.36 -17.59
CA SER A 125 -19.40 11.99 -18.35
C SER A 125 -19.81 11.83 -19.82
N LYS A 126 -19.70 12.94 -20.56
CA LYS A 126 -19.82 13.03 -22.02
C LYS A 126 -18.74 12.20 -22.71
N ASP A 127 -18.81 10.89 -22.60
CA ASP A 127 -18.25 9.98 -23.60
C ASP A 127 -19.14 10.10 -24.85
N GLY A 128 -19.16 11.29 -25.46
CA GLY A 128 -19.91 11.58 -26.69
C GLY A 128 -19.32 10.90 -27.92
N GLU A 129 -18.13 10.33 -27.78
CA GLU A 129 -17.52 9.42 -28.75
C GLU A 129 -17.81 7.97 -28.37
N ALA A 130 -18.22 7.17 -29.35
CA ALA A 130 -18.47 5.75 -29.15
C ALA A 130 -17.18 5.08 -28.66
N PHE A 131 -17.11 4.74 -27.37
CA PHE A 131 -15.99 4.07 -26.75
C PHE A 131 -15.65 2.78 -27.52
N ASP A 132 -14.45 2.73 -28.09
CA ASP A 132 -14.00 1.65 -28.99
C ASP A 132 -13.10 0.62 -28.29
N GLY A 133 -12.80 0.81 -26.99
CA GLY A 133 -11.99 -0.09 -26.18
C GLY A 133 -12.76 -1.22 -25.51
N ASP A 134 -12.15 -1.84 -24.50
CA ASP A 134 -12.71 -2.94 -23.70
C ASP A 134 -12.47 -2.69 -22.21
N ARG A 135 -13.46 -2.08 -21.52
CA ARG A 135 -13.37 -1.73 -20.09
C ARG A 135 -13.30 -2.98 -19.22
N SER A 136 -13.95 -4.07 -19.63
CA SER A 136 -13.99 -5.29 -18.83
C SER A 136 -12.63 -5.96 -18.78
N LEU A 137 -11.96 -6.02 -19.94
CA LEU A 137 -10.57 -6.46 -20.00
C LEU A 137 -9.65 -5.51 -19.23
N ALA A 138 -9.82 -4.19 -19.41
CA ALA A 138 -9.02 -3.18 -18.71
C ALA A 138 -9.08 -3.36 -17.18
N ASN A 139 -10.28 -3.51 -16.62
CA ASN A 139 -10.47 -3.76 -15.19
C ASN A 139 -9.83 -5.07 -14.73
N SER A 140 -9.95 -6.12 -15.55
CA SER A 140 -9.33 -7.41 -15.28
C SER A 140 -7.80 -7.31 -15.24
N ILE A 141 -7.20 -6.47 -16.10
CA ILE A 141 -5.76 -6.16 -16.08
C ILE A 141 -5.38 -5.40 -14.80
N LEU A 142 -6.12 -4.35 -14.44
CA LEU A 142 -5.88 -3.60 -13.21
C LEU A 142 -5.98 -4.48 -11.97
N PHE A 143 -7.00 -5.33 -11.89
CA PHE A 143 -7.17 -6.29 -10.81
C PHE A 143 -5.95 -7.21 -10.69
N LYS A 144 -5.51 -7.84 -11.79
CA LYS A 144 -4.33 -8.70 -11.80
C LYS A 144 -3.07 -7.97 -11.34
N MET A 145 -2.89 -6.73 -11.78
CA MET A 145 -1.73 -5.91 -11.43
C MET A 145 -1.73 -5.55 -9.94
N GLN A 146 -2.83 -5.01 -9.43
CA GLN A 146 -2.94 -4.58 -8.04
C GLN A 146 -2.89 -5.76 -7.06
N PHE A 147 -3.69 -6.80 -7.32
CA PHE A 147 -3.73 -7.97 -6.46
C PHE A 147 -2.47 -8.83 -6.59
N GLY A 148 -1.86 -8.88 -7.78
CA GLY A 148 -0.56 -9.54 -7.99
C GLY A 148 0.57 -8.89 -7.20
N SER A 149 0.60 -7.55 -7.13
CA SER A 149 1.53 -6.82 -6.25
C SER A 149 1.30 -7.15 -4.77
N TRP A 150 0.05 -7.25 -4.33
CA TRP A 150 -0.28 -7.68 -2.96
C TRP A 150 0.21 -9.11 -2.66
N LEU A 151 -0.01 -10.06 -3.58
CA LEU A 151 0.51 -11.42 -3.43
C LEU A 151 2.04 -11.45 -3.37
N LEU A 152 2.72 -10.67 -4.21
CA LEU A 152 4.17 -10.58 -4.22
C LEU A 152 4.72 -10.08 -2.87
N LEU A 153 4.04 -9.10 -2.28
CA LEU A 153 4.35 -8.61 -0.94
C LEU A 153 4.13 -9.71 0.11
N GLU A 154 3.01 -10.44 0.05
CA GLU A 154 2.74 -11.55 0.97
C GLU A 154 3.81 -12.64 0.90
N TYR A 155 4.26 -13.01 -0.30
CA TYR A 155 5.35 -13.97 -0.49
C TYR A 155 6.67 -13.45 0.07
N ALA A 156 7.02 -12.19 -0.22
CA ALA A 156 8.24 -11.59 0.31
C ALA A 156 8.25 -11.56 1.85
N ILE A 157 7.10 -11.30 2.49
CA ILE A 157 6.95 -11.36 3.95
C ILE A 157 7.15 -12.79 4.46
N LYS A 158 6.54 -13.80 3.82
CA LYS A 158 6.64 -15.20 4.23
C LYS A 158 8.07 -15.74 4.10
N ASP A 159 8.78 -15.33 3.05
CA ASP A 159 10.16 -15.73 2.79
C ASP A 159 11.18 -14.96 3.64
N GLY A 160 10.74 -13.91 4.35
CA GLY A 160 11.63 -13.03 5.11
C GLY A 160 12.52 -12.16 4.23
N ASP A 161 12.16 -11.95 2.96
CA ASP A 161 12.87 -11.09 2.02
C ASP A 161 12.54 -9.62 2.29
N VAL A 162 13.15 -9.07 3.35
CA VAL A 162 12.94 -7.68 3.79
C VAL A 162 13.30 -6.70 2.67
N GLY A 163 14.29 -7.00 1.82
CA GLY A 163 14.66 -6.15 0.69
C GLY A 163 13.52 -5.98 -0.31
N LYS A 164 12.87 -7.08 -0.67
CA LYS A 164 11.71 -7.08 -1.57
C LYS A 164 10.44 -6.52 -0.94
N VAL A 165 10.23 -6.77 0.35
CA VAL A 165 9.19 -6.10 1.14
C VAL A 165 9.40 -4.59 1.12
N MET A 166 10.61 -4.12 1.42
CA MET A 166 10.94 -2.69 1.37
C MET A 166 10.89 -2.14 -0.04
N GLN A 167 11.20 -2.89 -1.08
CA GLN A 167 11.03 -2.42 -2.46
C GLN A 167 9.55 -2.20 -2.80
N GLN A 168 8.68 -3.15 -2.43
CA GLN A 168 7.23 -3.04 -2.64
C GLN A 168 6.57 -1.98 -1.74
N LEU A 169 7.12 -1.77 -0.54
CA LEU A 169 6.61 -0.83 0.46
C LEU A 169 7.29 0.55 0.42
N ASN A 170 8.46 0.72 -0.21
CA ASN A 170 9.02 2.03 -0.51
C ASN A 170 8.21 2.73 -1.61
N GLU A 171 7.42 1.98 -2.39
CA GLU A 171 6.33 2.56 -3.19
C GLU A 171 5.03 2.77 -2.39
N LYS A 172 4.89 2.22 -1.17
CA LYS A 172 3.69 2.30 -0.31
C LYS A 172 3.99 2.13 1.20
N ASP A 173 4.10 3.24 1.93
CA ASP A 173 4.07 3.60 3.37
C ASP A 173 3.71 2.57 4.51
N LEU A 174 3.39 1.31 4.23
CA LEU A 174 2.78 0.35 5.17
C LEU A 174 3.77 -0.34 6.14
N THR A 175 5.06 -0.47 5.81
CA THR A 175 6.04 -1.02 6.79
C THR A 175 6.21 -0.07 7.96
N GLN A 176 6.20 1.23 7.66
CA GLN A 176 6.28 2.26 8.66
C GLN A 176 5.05 2.20 9.56
N GLU A 177 3.85 2.04 9.00
CA GLU A 177 2.62 1.89 9.77
C GLU A 177 2.60 0.60 10.62
N HIS A 178 3.04 -0.56 10.08
CA HIS A 178 3.12 -1.80 10.85
C HIS A 178 4.11 -1.69 12.02
N ASN A 179 5.28 -1.14 11.76
CA ASN A 179 6.29 -0.92 12.79
C ASN A 179 5.79 0.09 13.82
N ASN A 180 5.12 1.16 13.41
CA ASN A 180 4.52 2.14 14.31
C ASN A 180 3.43 1.52 15.19
N GLY A 181 2.52 0.70 14.63
CA GLY A 181 1.49 0.02 15.41
C GLY A 181 2.06 -1.01 16.39
N LYS A 182 3.16 -1.70 16.03
CA LYS A 182 3.87 -2.58 16.97
C LYS A 182 4.58 -1.80 18.06
N LEU A 183 5.13 -0.64 17.71
CA LEU A 183 5.73 0.26 18.67
C LEU A 183 4.68 0.76 19.67
N GLU A 184 3.52 1.25 19.24
CA GLU A 184 2.43 1.66 20.15
C GLU A 184 2.07 0.56 21.16
N LEU A 185 1.89 -0.68 20.69
CA LEU A 185 1.57 -1.81 21.58
C LEU A 185 2.68 -2.16 22.59
N MET A 186 3.94 -1.85 22.28
CA MET A 186 5.06 -2.09 23.18
C MET A 186 5.23 -0.96 24.20
N VAL A 187 4.94 0.29 23.81
CA VAL A 187 4.91 1.45 24.72
C VAL A 187 3.93 1.22 25.85
N ASP A 188 2.68 0.88 25.52
CA ASP A 188 1.61 0.64 26.50
C ASP A 188 1.99 -0.43 27.54
N LYS A 189 2.68 -1.49 27.10
CA LYS A 189 3.12 -2.58 27.97
C LYS A 189 4.31 -2.22 28.84
N SER A 190 5.16 -1.32 28.38
CA SER A 190 6.36 -0.88 29.12
C SER A 190 6.05 0.18 30.18
N GLY A 191 4.87 0.80 30.13
CA GLY A 191 4.48 1.91 31.02
C GLY A 191 5.30 3.19 30.79
N GLY A 192 6.04 3.26 29.70
CA GLY A 192 6.82 4.44 29.28
C GLY A 192 6.05 5.34 28.33
N ASP A 193 6.55 6.55 28.12
CA ASP A 193 6.05 7.46 27.09
C ASP A 193 6.69 7.13 25.72
N PHE A 194 5.91 7.26 24.65
CA PHE A 194 6.36 6.99 23.27
C PHE A 194 7.54 7.91 22.90
N ASP A 195 7.55 9.13 23.44
CA ASP A 195 8.61 10.11 23.25
C ASP A 195 9.81 9.95 24.21
N SER A 196 9.83 8.91 25.05
CA SER A 196 10.96 8.72 25.97
C SER A 196 12.28 8.45 25.22
N SER A 197 13.40 8.96 25.78
CA SER A 197 14.74 8.78 25.20
C SER A 197 15.07 7.30 24.99
N TYR A 198 14.70 6.46 25.95
CA TYR A 198 14.87 5.01 25.86
C TYR A 198 14.12 4.41 24.67
N TYR A 199 12.89 4.85 24.41
CA TYR A 199 12.09 4.33 23.31
C TYR A 199 12.68 4.69 21.94
N ARG A 200 13.05 5.96 21.77
CA ARG A 200 13.62 6.46 20.50
C ARG A 200 15.01 5.90 20.20
N GLN A 201 15.85 5.73 21.22
CA GLN A 201 17.24 5.33 21.03
C GLN A 201 17.44 3.81 21.06
N ILE A 202 16.60 3.08 21.81
CA ILE A 202 16.81 1.64 22.07
C ILE A 202 15.73 0.81 21.39
N ILE A 203 14.44 1.11 21.58
CA ILE A 203 13.37 0.25 21.07
C ILE A 203 13.11 0.46 19.59
N ALA A 204 12.90 1.70 19.14
CA ALA A 204 12.53 2.00 17.75
C ALA A 204 13.57 1.52 16.72
N PRO A 205 14.89 1.73 16.91
CA PRO A 205 15.89 1.25 15.96
C PRO A 205 16.01 -0.29 15.94
N ASN A 206 15.54 -0.96 17.00
CA ASN A 206 15.66 -2.40 17.17
C ASN A 206 14.31 -3.14 17.13
N VAL A 207 13.23 -2.49 16.67
CA VAL A 207 11.87 -3.05 16.73
C VAL A 207 11.79 -4.44 16.07
N THR A 208 12.46 -4.60 14.93
CA THR A 208 12.53 -5.87 14.20
C THR A 208 13.23 -6.95 15.03
N ASN A 209 14.34 -6.60 15.69
CA ASN A 209 15.08 -7.51 16.55
C ASN A 209 14.24 -7.95 17.74
N PHE A 210 13.47 -7.04 18.36
CA PHE A 210 12.59 -7.39 19.46
C PHE A 210 11.42 -8.30 19.03
N ILE A 211 10.81 -8.02 17.88
CA ILE A 211 9.78 -8.90 17.30
C ILE A 211 10.36 -10.30 17.03
N GLN A 212 11.56 -10.36 16.46
CA GLN A 212 12.24 -11.61 16.16
C GLN A 212 12.65 -12.37 17.43
N CYS A 213 13.13 -11.67 18.46
CA CYS A 213 13.41 -12.25 19.77
C CYS A 213 12.17 -12.95 20.34
N GLY A 214 10.98 -12.33 20.27
CA GLY A 214 9.74 -12.97 20.70
C GLY A 214 9.52 -14.34 20.03
N ARG A 215 9.69 -14.39 18.71
CA ARG A 215 9.57 -15.65 17.93
C ARG A 215 10.67 -16.66 18.28
N ILE A 216 11.89 -16.20 18.51
CA ILE A 216 13.02 -17.05 18.93
C ILE A 216 12.73 -17.66 20.30
N TRP A 217 12.23 -16.87 21.25
CA TRP A 217 11.86 -17.35 22.59
C TRP A 217 10.69 -18.34 22.55
N GLU A 218 9.64 -18.06 21.76
CA GLU A 218 8.54 -19.01 21.54
C GLU A 218 9.05 -20.34 20.97
N THR A 219 9.97 -20.28 20.00
CA THR A 219 10.60 -21.46 19.41
C THR A 219 11.48 -22.21 20.42
N ALA A 220 12.32 -21.50 21.17
CA ALA A 220 13.27 -22.08 22.13
C ALA A 220 12.56 -22.72 23.33
N LEU A 221 11.42 -22.16 23.75
CA LEU A 221 10.60 -22.70 24.82
C LEU A 221 9.68 -23.84 24.35
N GLU A 222 9.80 -24.27 23.09
CA GLU A 222 8.89 -25.23 22.46
C GLU A 222 7.41 -24.87 22.65
N LEU A 223 7.13 -23.57 22.76
CA LEU A 223 5.78 -23.02 22.67
C LEU A 223 5.39 -23.08 21.18
N LYS A 224 5.28 -24.31 20.66
CA LYS A 224 4.78 -24.58 19.33
C LYS A 224 3.44 -23.87 19.24
N HIS A 225 3.40 -22.85 18.40
CA HIS A 225 2.13 -22.29 17.98
C HIS A 225 1.31 -23.48 17.49
N ARG A 226 0.20 -23.80 18.19
CA ARG A 226 -0.74 -24.80 17.70
C ARG A 226 -1.13 -24.32 16.31
N SER A 227 -0.66 -25.02 15.27
CA SER A 227 -1.05 -24.67 13.94
C SER A 227 -2.54 -24.98 13.87
N ASN A 228 -3.36 -23.92 13.87
CA ASN A 228 -4.73 -23.99 13.39
C ASN A 228 -4.71 -24.11 11.85
N SER A 229 -3.75 -24.89 11.30
CA SER A 229 -3.71 -25.26 9.90
C SER A 229 -4.81 -26.27 9.69
N HIS A 230 -6.02 -25.76 9.56
CA HIS A 230 -7.05 -26.44 8.80
C HIS A 230 -6.43 -26.76 7.44
N SER A 231 -6.39 -28.03 7.08
CA SER A 231 -6.15 -28.43 5.70
C SER A 231 -7.17 -27.69 4.85
N SER A 232 -6.70 -26.72 4.05
CA SER A 232 -7.57 -25.87 3.27
C SER A 232 -8.47 -26.75 2.39
N PRO A 233 -9.77 -26.44 2.28
CA PRO A 233 -10.65 -27.15 1.38
C PRO A 233 -10.05 -27.17 -0.03
N ASN A 234 -10.19 -28.29 -0.72
CA ASN A 234 -9.69 -28.44 -2.08
C ASN A 234 -10.41 -27.45 -3.01
N ALA A 235 -9.76 -26.33 -3.35
CA ALA A 235 -10.33 -25.24 -4.16
C ALA A 235 -10.44 -25.56 -5.67
N CYS A 236 -10.18 -26.80 -6.07
CA CYS A 236 -10.23 -27.24 -7.46
C CYS A 236 -11.61 -27.10 -8.14
N PRO A 237 -12.77 -27.30 -7.47
CA PRO A 237 -14.07 -27.06 -8.07
C PRO A 237 -14.31 -25.58 -8.41
N GLU A 238 -13.97 -24.68 -7.50
CA GLU A 238 -14.16 -23.23 -7.66
C GLU A 238 -13.27 -22.68 -8.78
N LEU A 239 -12.00 -23.13 -8.80
CA LEU A 239 -11.06 -22.79 -9.86
C LEU A 239 -11.56 -23.24 -11.24
N ARG A 240 -12.03 -24.49 -11.38
CA ARG A 240 -12.59 -25.01 -12.65
C ARG A 240 -13.82 -24.25 -13.09
N ALA A 241 -14.73 -23.93 -12.17
CA ALA A 241 -15.92 -23.15 -12.47
C ALA A 241 -15.57 -21.74 -12.98
N LEU A 242 -14.60 -21.07 -12.34
CA LEU A 242 -14.12 -19.77 -12.80
C LEU A 242 -13.44 -19.83 -14.16
N GLN A 243 -12.60 -20.83 -14.42
CA GLN A 243 -11.96 -21.02 -15.73
C GLN A 243 -12.99 -21.24 -16.84
N ALA A 244 -14.03 -22.05 -16.58
CA ALA A 244 -15.12 -22.26 -17.52
C ALA A 244 -15.87 -20.94 -17.83
N GLU A 245 -16.12 -20.12 -16.81
CA GLU A 245 -16.76 -18.82 -16.95
C GLU A 245 -15.89 -17.80 -17.72
N PHE A 246 -14.58 -17.72 -17.42
CA PHE A 246 -13.68 -16.83 -18.16
C PHE A 246 -13.53 -17.23 -19.63
N LYS A 247 -13.58 -18.54 -19.90
CA LYS A 247 -13.58 -19.07 -21.26
C LYS A 247 -14.88 -18.73 -22.00
N SER A 248 -16.05 -18.96 -21.39
CA SER A 248 -17.35 -18.68 -22.03
C SER A 248 -17.56 -17.18 -22.28
N THR A 249 -17.13 -16.34 -21.34
CA THR A 249 -17.23 -14.88 -21.44
C THR A 249 -16.13 -14.25 -22.30
N GLU A 250 -15.13 -15.04 -22.70
CA GLU A 250 -13.89 -14.61 -23.34
C GLU A 250 -13.30 -13.38 -22.63
N LEU A 251 -13.19 -13.43 -21.30
CA LEU A 251 -12.79 -12.29 -20.47
C LEU A 251 -11.45 -11.68 -20.95
N HIS A 252 -10.49 -12.53 -21.29
CA HIS A 252 -9.13 -12.13 -21.68
C HIS A 252 -8.94 -11.94 -23.19
N PHE A 253 -10.02 -11.93 -23.97
CA PHE A 253 -10.01 -11.49 -25.36
C PHE A 253 -10.47 -10.05 -25.45
N PHE A 254 -9.90 -9.30 -26.39
CA PHE A 254 -10.31 -7.92 -26.65
C PHE A 254 -11.63 -7.91 -27.43
N ARG A 255 -12.64 -7.24 -26.88
CA ARG A 255 -13.94 -7.01 -27.51
C ARG A 255 -14.23 -5.51 -27.50
N SER A 256 -14.21 -4.89 -28.68
CA SER A 256 -14.49 -3.46 -28.84
C SER A 256 -15.89 -3.10 -28.32
N GLY A 257 -15.98 -2.02 -27.56
CA GLY A 257 -17.21 -1.52 -26.93
C GLY A 257 -17.65 -2.30 -25.69
N ARG A 258 -16.89 -3.29 -25.21
CA ARG A 258 -17.29 -4.10 -24.04
C ARG A 258 -17.20 -3.28 -22.75
N THR A 259 -18.37 -2.94 -22.19
CA THR A 259 -18.54 -2.24 -20.93
C THR A 259 -19.69 -2.87 -20.13
N TYR A 260 -19.51 -3.00 -18.81
CA TYR A 260 -20.61 -3.34 -17.89
C TYR A 260 -21.03 -2.08 -17.14
N PRO A 261 -22.33 -1.72 -17.13
CA PRO A 261 -22.85 -0.60 -16.36
C PRO A 261 -22.44 -0.71 -14.88
N GLY A 262 -21.98 0.40 -14.28
CA GLY A 262 -21.55 0.42 -12.88
C GLY A 262 -20.18 -0.18 -12.58
N HIS A 263 -19.50 -0.79 -13.56
CA HIS A 263 -18.18 -1.41 -13.39
C HIS A 263 -17.07 -0.62 -14.08
N VAL A 264 -17.18 0.70 -14.22
CA VAL A 264 -16.05 1.49 -14.72
C VAL A 264 -15.07 1.64 -13.56
N ALA A 265 -13.93 0.95 -13.60
CA ALA A 265 -12.90 1.17 -12.60
C ALA A 265 -12.47 2.63 -12.69
N ALA A 266 -12.64 3.36 -11.60
CA ALA A 266 -12.15 4.72 -11.50
C ALA A 266 -10.62 4.67 -11.56
N ASP A 267 -10.01 5.52 -12.38
CA ASP A 267 -8.56 5.72 -12.36
C ASP A 267 -8.19 6.46 -11.07
N LEU A 268 -8.06 5.70 -9.98
CA LEU A 268 -7.77 6.24 -8.65
C LEU A 268 -6.44 7.00 -8.62
N LEU A 269 -5.49 6.65 -9.49
CA LEU A 269 -4.20 7.33 -9.58
C LEU A 269 -4.39 8.71 -10.18
N THR A 270 -5.03 8.83 -11.34
CA THR A 270 -5.33 10.13 -11.96
C THR A 270 -6.26 10.96 -11.10
N ILE A 271 -7.27 10.37 -10.49
CA ILE A 271 -8.14 11.05 -9.52
C ILE A 271 -7.33 11.55 -8.33
N GLY A 272 -6.44 10.72 -7.78
CA GLY A 272 -5.53 11.12 -6.69
C GLY A 272 -4.59 12.24 -7.10
N TYR A 273 -4.02 12.18 -8.30
CA TYR A 273 -3.13 13.20 -8.84
C TYR A 273 -3.84 14.53 -9.05
N ASN A 274 -5.05 14.52 -9.61
CA ASN A 274 -5.88 15.71 -9.77
C ASN A 274 -6.29 16.29 -8.40
N ARG A 275 -6.70 15.43 -7.46
CA ARG A 275 -6.94 15.81 -6.07
C ARG A 275 -5.75 16.50 -5.43
N LEU A 276 -4.54 15.99 -5.68
CA LEU A 276 -3.32 16.54 -5.13
C LEU A 276 -2.95 17.87 -5.81
N GLY A 277 -3.01 17.94 -7.14
CA GLY A 277 -2.64 19.08 -7.95
C GLY A 277 -3.77 20.12 -8.11
N THR A 278 -4.72 19.84 -9.01
CA THR A 278 -5.73 20.81 -9.45
C THR A 278 -6.75 21.18 -8.38
N GLU A 279 -7.11 20.24 -7.51
CA GLU A 279 -8.01 20.52 -6.37
C GLU A 279 -7.29 21.20 -5.20
N GLY A 280 -5.97 21.40 -5.30
CA GLY A 280 -5.20 22.19 -4.33
C GLY A 280 -4.94 21.49 -2.99
N LYS A 281 -5.21 20.17 -2.84
CA LYS A 281 -4.90 19.46 -1.59
C LYS A 281 -3.41 19.55 -1.23
N LEU A 282 -2.51 19.51 -2.22
CA LEU A 282 -1.08 19.70 -1.98
C LEU A 282 -0.78 21.10 -1.44
N LYS A 283 -1.42 22.13 -1.99
CA LYS A 283 -1.28 23.51 -1.52
C LYS A 283 -1.78 23.67 -0.08
N THR A 284 -2.91 23.06 0.25
CA THR A 284 -3.46 23.02 1.61
C THR A 284 -2.50 22.29 2.56
N PHE A 285 -1.96 21.15 2.15
CA PHE A 285 -0.96 20.41 2.92
C PHE A 285 0.29 21.24 3.17
N LEU A 286 0.88 21.84 2.13
CA LEU A 286 2.05 22.71 2.23
C LEU A 286 1.81 23.91 3.15
N LYS A 287 0.62 24.54 3.07
CA LYS A 287 0.24 25.63 3.97
C LYS A 287 0.21 25.14 5.41
N LYS A 288 -0.44 24.00 5.68
CA LYS A 288 -0.56 23.41 7.02
C LYS A 288 0.80 23.03 7.60
N THR A 289 1.66 22.36 6.83
CA THR A 289 3.00 21.95 7.28
C THR A 289 3.93 23.14 7.49
N THR A 290 3.89 24.14 6.60
CA THR A 290 4.67 25.38 6.75
C THR A 290 4.24 26.16 7.99
N SER A 291 2.93 26.31 8.23
CA SER A 291 2.42 26.96 9.44
C SER A 291 2.84 26.21 10.70
N ARG A 292 2.77 24.88 10.70
CA ARG A 292 3.24 24.05 11.82
C ARG A 292 4.75 24.22 12.06
N ALA A 293 5.55 24.24 11.00
CA ALA A 293 7.00 24.46 11.12
C ALA A 293 7.31 25.84 11.73
N LYS A 294 6.66 26.90 11.26
CA LYS A 294 6.80 28.26 11.81
C LYS A 294 6.42 28.31 13.30
N PHE A 295 5.36 27.61 13.68
CA PHE A 295 4.92 27.52 15.07
C PHE A 295 5.96 26.82 15.96
N ILE A 296 6.53 25.69 15.50
CA ILE A 296 7.61 24.98 16.22
C ILE A 296 8.83 25.88 16.38
N THR A 297 9.26 26.57 15.32
CA THR A 297 10.39 27.52 15.38
C THR A 297 10.13 28.68 16.36
N ALA A 298 8.89 29.18 16.43
CA ALA A 298 8.53 30.21 17.40
C ALA A 298 8.61 29.71 18.85
N ILE A 299 8.17 28.47 19.11
CA ILE A 299 8.30 27.83 20.43
C ILE A 299 9.77 27.65 20.81
N GLU A 300 10.60 27.13 19.90
CA GLU A 300 12.04 26.94 20.14
C GLU A 300 12.75 28.27 20.42
N LYS A 301 12.43 29.32 19.67
CA LYS A 301 12.96 30.67 19.89
C LYS A 301 12.58 31.21 21.27
N GLN A 302 11.32 31.02 21.69
CA GLN A 302 10.86 31.46 23.00
C GLN A 302 11.52 30.67 24.14
N LYS A 303 11.68 29.35 23.96
CA LYS A 303 12.39 28.48 24.92
C LYS A 303 13.84 28.92 25.11
N ASN A 304 14.56 29.21 24.02
CA ASN A 304 15.94 29.68 24.07
C ASN A 304 16.06 31.03 24.78
N LYS A 305 15.09 31.93 24.55
CA LYS A 305 15.04 33.23 25.24
C LYS A 305 14.91 33.08 26.76
N LEU A 306 14.05 32.17 27.22
CA LEU A 306 13.87 31.90 28.65
C LEU A 306 15.13 31.29 29.29
N GLN A 307 15.79 30.36 28.61
CA GLN A 307 17.05 29.77 29.10
C GLN A 307 18.17 30.80 29.21
N GLN A 308 18.23 31.77 28.29
CA GLN A 308 19.22 32.83 28.35
C GLN A 308 18.95 33.80 29.51
N THR A 309 17.68 34.14 29.77
CA THR A 309 17.30 34.97 30.93
C THR A 309 17.65 34.30 32.26
N GLU A 310 17.42 32.99 32.40
CA GLU A 310 17.80 32.24 33.62
C GLU A 310 19.31 32.27 33.89
N LEU A 311 20.15 32.27 32.85
CA LEU A 311 21.61 32.37 33.00
C LEU A 311 22.08 33.79 33.38
N GLU A 312 21.40 34.82 32.91
CA GLU A 312 21.72 36.22 33.25
C GLU A 312 21.37 36.54 34.72
N ASP A 313 20.27 35.99 35.24
CA ASP A 313 19.86 36.20 36.64
C ASP A 313 20.82 35.53 37.65
N ILE A 314 21.50 34.44 37.27
CA ILE A 314 22.50 33.77 38.12
C ILE A 314 23.80 34.60 38.20
N ASN A 315 24.15 35.35 37.15
CA ASN A 315 25.42 36.09 37.09
C ASN A 315 25.37 37.46 37.80
N MET A 316 24.19 37.90 38.27
CA MET A 316 23.99 39.18 38.98
C MET A 316 24.05 39.07 40.51
N HIS A 317 24.35 37.89 41.07
CA HIS A 317 24.38 37.66 42.53
C HIS A 317 25.75 37.30 43.13
N ASP A 318 26.85 37.38 42.38
CA ASP A 318 28.19 37.01 42.85
C ASP A 318 29.09 38.21 43.24
N ASP A 319 28.55 39.17 44.00
CA ASP A 319 29.35 40.28 44.58
C ASP A 319 29.17 40.43 46.11
N THR A 320 28.50 39.49 46.78
CA THR A 320 28.49 39.45 48.25
C THR A 320 29.51 38.43 48.75
N LEU A 321 30.76 38.90 48.86
CA LEU A 321 31.85 38.27 49.61
C LEU A 321 31.36 37.79 50.99
N LEU A 322 31.11 36.48 51.12
CA LEU A 322 31.03 35.83 52.42
C LEU A 322 32.35 35.11 52.73
N PRO A 323 32.85 35.22 53.98
CA PRO A 323 34.14 34.68 54.35
C PRO A 323 34.10 33.15 54.41
N PHE A 324 34.96 32.56 53.58
CA PHE A 324 35.75 31.36 53.79
C PHE A 324 35.56 30.67 55.16
N PHE A 325 34.75 29.62 55.20
CA PHE A 325 34.81 28.60 56.26
C PHE A 325 35.55 27.38 55.71
N GLU A 326 36.68 27.08 56.33
CA GLU A 326 37.46 25.86 56.13
C GLU A 326 36.74 24.62 56.69
N SER A 327 37.04 23.48 56.08
CA SER A 327 36.87 22.09 56.53
C SER A 327 35.49 21.44 56.32
N SER A 328 35.44 20.47 55.40
CA SER A 328 35.69 19.07 55.78
C SER A 328 35.78 18.16 54.57
N THR A 329 36.76 17.27 54.65
CA THR A 329 37.18 16.20 53.76
C THR A 329 36.06 15.22 53.35
N PRO A 330 35.98 14.80 52.08
CA PRO A 330 35.35 13.53 51.72
C PRO A 330 36.38 12.39 51.63
N PRO A 331 35.97 11.12 51.91
CA PRO A 331 36.86 9.97 51.97
C PRO A 331 37.24 9.44 50.58
N PRO A 332 38.37 8.71 50.46
CA PRO A 332 38.87 8.20 49.19
C PRO A 332 38.16 6.90 48.82
N LEU A 333 37.67 6.80 47.58
CA LEU A 333 37.38 5.51 46.97
C LEU A 333 38.35 5.24 45.83
N LEU A 334 39.30 4.37 46.17
CA LEU A 334 40.08 3.53 45.27
C LEU A 334 39.15 2.75 44.35
N TYR A 335 39.39 2.80 43.03
CA TYR A 335 39.46 1.61 42.19
C TYR A 335 40.04 1.97 40.82
N GLU A 336 41.24 1.47 40.56
CA GLU A 336 41.80 1.17 39.23
C GLU A 336 41.96 -0.37 39.19
N PRO A 337 41.84 -1.03 38.02
CA PRO A 337 43.01 -1.08 37.13
C PRO A 337 42.74 -1.06 35.63
N THR A 338 43.65 -0.36 34.97
CA THR A 338 44.26 -0.58 33.65
C THR A 338 44.16 -2.00 33.06
N VAL A 339 43.84 -2.09 31.76
CA VAL A 339 44.57 -2.96 30.82
C VAL A 339 44.65 -2.25 29.46
N SER A 340 45.87 -2.12 28.96
CA SER A 340 46.28 -1.52 27.69
C SER A 340 46.94 -2.58 26.81
N GLU A 341 46.39 -2.83 25.62
CA GLU A 341 47.04 -3.50 24.48
C GLU A 341 46.36 -2.82 23.26
N SER A 342 46.93 -1.89 22.50
CA SER A 342 48.17 -1.89 21.71
C SER A 342 48.31 -3.13 20.85
N ASP A 343 47.77 -3.08 19.63
CA ASP A 343 48.46 -3.65 18.48
C ASP A 343 48.17 -2.84 17.21
N SER A 344 49.28 -2.61 16.50
CA SER A 344 49.39 -1.91 15.23
C SER A 344 49.35 -2.94 14.11
N GLU A 345 48.48 -2.77 13.12
CA GLU A 345 48.73 -3.36 11.79
C GLU A 345 48.40 -2.34 10.69
N SER A 346 49.46 -1.98 9.99
CA SER A 346 49.49 -1.32 8.70
C SER A 346 48.78 -2.15 7.63
N ASN A 347 48.00 -1.50 6.75
CA ASN A 347 47.84 -2.03 5.41
C ASN A 347 47.71 -0.91 4.36
N ASP A 348 48.53 -1.07 3.32
CA ASP A 348 48.73 -0.21 2.18
C ASP A 348 47.63 -0.35 1.11
N GLY A 349 47.48 0.69 0.29
CA GLY A 349 46.90 0.63 -1.06
C GLY A 349 45.37 0.82 -1.12
N GLU A 350 44.77 1.56 -2.05
CA GLU A 350 45.23 2.09 -3.33
C GLU A 350 44.51 3.41 -3.65
N ASN A 351 45.27 4.30 -4.29
CA ASN A 351 44.82 5.48 -5.00
C ASN A 351 43.81 5.10 -6.10
N LEU A 352 42.64 5.75 -6.13
CA LEU A 352 41.90 5.96 -7.36
C LEU A 352 41.47 7.42 -7.46
N HIS A 353 42.11 8.10 -8.40
CA HIS A 353 41.77 9.41 -8.91
C HIS A 353 40.31 9.47 -9.37
N SER A 354 39.63 10.56 -9.04
CA SER A 354 38.44 11.00 -9.75
C SER A 354 38.43 12.52 -9.75
N ASP A 355 38.93 13.07 -10.84
CA ASP A 355 38.84 14.49 -11.18
C ASP A 355 37.37 14.89 -11.31
N SER A 356 37.00 16.01 -10.69
CA SER A 356 35.80 16.75 -11.06
C SER A 356 36.02 18.23 -10.81
N ASN A 357 36.48 18.89 -11.88
CA ASN A 357 36.36 20.32 -12.11
C ASN A 357 34.92 20.78 -11.86
N SER A 358 34.74 21.77 -11.01
CA SER A 358 33.54 22.60 -11.00
C SER A 358 33.95 24.02 -10.65
N SER A 359 33.67 24.89 -11.61
CA SER A 359 34.10 26.25 -11.77
C SER A 359 33.61 27.21 -10.68
N ASP A 360 34.57 28.00 -10.24
CA ASP A 360 34.50 29.25 -9.52
C ASP A 360 33.64 30.29 -10.27
N THR A 361 32.61 30.83 -9.62
CA THR A 361 31.95 32.08 -10.04
C THR A 361 31.66 32.90 -8.80
N SER A 362 32.53 33.90 -8.59
CA SER A 362 32.35 35.02 -7.70
C SER A 362 31.25 35.95 -8.22
N ILE A 363 30.29 36.28 -7.37
CA ILE A 363 29.45 37.48 -7.52
C ILE A 363 29.44 38.21 -6.18
N GLU A 364 29.86 39.46 -6.25
CA GLU A 364 29.98 40.45 -5.19
C GLU A 364 28.60 40.97 -4.73
N GLU A 365 28.57 41.24 -3.42
CA GLU A 365 28.04 42.43 -2.72
C GLU A 365 26.54 42.79 -2.71
N ASP A 366 26.11 42.99 -1.45
CA ASP A 366 25.24 44.03 -0.90
C ASP A 366 23.75 44.09 -1.27
N HIS A 367 22.91 43.80 -0.26
CA HIS A 367 21.94 44.77 0.26
C HIS A 367 21.40 44.33 1.62
N ASP A 368 21.75 45.08 2.68
CA ASP A 368 21.09 45.05 3.98
C ASP A 368 19.61 45.42 3.83
N CYS A 369 18.73 44.43 3.98
CA CYS A 369 17.29 44.65 4.07
C CYS A 369 16.84 44.37 5.51
N ALA A 370 16.65 45.45 6.27
CA ALA A 370 16.04 45.41 7.59
C ALA A 370 14.58 44.95 7.45
N ILE A 371 14.31 43.68 7.75
CA ILE A 371 12.95 43.15 7.84
C ILE A 371 12.41 43.47 9.23
N THR A 372 11.64 44.56 9.33
CA THR A 372 10.74 44.80 10.45
C THR A 372 9.58 43.81 10.37
N VAL A 373 9.57 42.82 11.26
CA VAL A 373 8.45 41.89 11.43
C VAL A 373 7.41 42.56 12.33
N GLU A 374 6.40 43.18 11.72
CA GLU A 374 5.15 43.49 12.42
C GLU A 374 4.40 42.18 12.65
N ILE A 375 4.31 41.77 13.92
CA ILE A 375 3.46 40.66 14.34
C ILE A 375 2.03 41.19 14.39
N GLU A 376 1.30 41.07 13.29
CA GLU A 376 -0.16 41.13 13.34
C GLU A 376 -0.64 39.93 14.15
N VAL A 377 -1.21 40.23 15.32
CA VAL A 377 -2.01 39.30 16.10
C VAL A 377 -3.25 39.00 15.27
N ILE A 378 -3.21 37.94 14.48
CA ILE A 378 -4.39 37.41 13.81
C ILE A 378 -5.25 36.80 14.90
N ASP A 379 -6.33 37.51 15.27
CA ASP A 379 -7.43 36.98 16.06
C ASP A 379 -7.96 35.74 15.35
N ALA A 380 -7.69 34.57 15.92
CA ALA A 380 -8.28 33.31 15.50
C ALA A 380 -9.76 33.29 15.93
N SER A 381 -10.59 33.94 15.13
CA SER A 381 -12.05 33.78 15.13
C SER A 381 -12.46 33.03 13.87
N ASP A 382 -11.96 31.81 13.69
CA ASP A 382 -12.59 30.85 12.79
C ASP A 382 -13.59 30.04 13.61
N GLY A 383 -14.84 30.50 13.57
CA GLY A 383 -15.99 29.73 14.00
C GLY A 383 -16.27 28.64 12.97
N ASP A 384 -15.73 27.46 13.21
CA ASP A 384 -16.18 26.23 12.57
C ASP A 384 -17.58 25.90 13.13
N ASN A 385 -18.62 26.41 12.47
CA ASN A 385 -19.97 25.89 12.58
C ASN A 385 -19.99 24.52 11.89
N GLU A 386 -19.75 23.46 12.67
CA GLU A 386 -20.22 22.14 12.30
C GLU A 386 -21.76 22.15 12.40
N GLU A 387 -22.43 22.28 11.25
CA GLU A 387 -23.84 21.91 11.15
C GLU A 387 -23.94 20.39 11.36
N GLU A 388 -24.19 19.98 12.60
CA GLU A 388 -24.77 18.69 12.93
C GLU A 388 -26.10 18.55 12.17
N VAL A 389 -26.05 17.82 11.05
CA VAL A 389 -27.26 17.31 10.39
C VAL A 389 -27.85 16.25 11.31
N ASN A 390 -28.78 16.68 12.16
CA ASN A 390 -29.69 15.83 12.92
C ASN A 390 -30.46 14.92 11.95
N SER A 391 -29.96 13.71 11.74
CA SER A 391 -30.71 12.60 11.16
C SER A 391 -31.74 12.15 12.18
N SER A 392 -32.96 12.67 12.05
CA SER A 392 -34.12 12.22 12.81
C SER A 392 -34.36 10.72 12.60
N ASP A 393 -34.29 9.98 13.70
CA ASP A 393 -34.75 8.61 13.83
C ASP A 393 -36.19 8.47 13.31
N VAL A 394 -36.36 7.73 12.23
CA VAL A 394 -37.65 7.18 11.82
C VAL A 394 -37.78 5.81 12.46
N PRO A 395 -38.75 5.58 13.37
CA PRO A 395 -38.98 4.26 13.93
C PRO A 395 -39.51 3.33 12.84
N GLY A 396 -38.73 2.28 12.56
CA GLY A 396 -39.11 1.20 11.65
C GLY A 396 -40.38 0.52 12.14
N SER A 397 -41.36 0.44 11.24
CA SER A 397 -42.55 -0.39 11.37
C SER A 397 -42.16 -1.85 11.12
N ASP A 398 -42.35 -2.68 12.14
CA ASP A 398 -42.34 -4.13 12.07
C ASP A 398 -43.52 -4.59 11.18
N ASP A 399 -43.25 -4.92 9.92
CA ASP A 399 -44.18 -5.69 9.10
C ASP A 399 -43.71 -7.14 9.04
N ASP A 400 -44.35 -7.95 9.89
CA ASP A 400 -44.39 -9.41 9.86
C ASP A 400 -44.85 -9.91 8.48
N ILE A 401 -43.91 -10.35 7.64
CA ILE A 401 -44.23 -11.13 6.44
C ILE A 401 -44.20 -12.61 6.81
N GLY A 402 -45.40 -13.15 7.04
CA GLY A 402 -45.65 -14.56 7.28
C GLY A 402 -45.17 -15.45 6.13
N CYS A 403 -44.31 -16.42 6.47
CA CYS A 403 -44.04 -17.58 5.62
C CYS A 403 -45.28 -18.47 5.53
N SER A 404 -46.03 -18.34 4.44
CA SER A 404 -46.98 -19.35 3.99
C SER A 404 -46.22 -20.46 3.23
N SER A 405 -45.92 -21.55 3.92
CA SER A 405 -45.55 -22.83 3.31
C SER A 405 -46.78 -23.45 2.65
N THR A 406 -46.83 -23.46 1.32
CA THR A 406 -47.74 -24.33 0.58
C THR A 406 -47.03 -25.63 0.25
N ASP A 407 -47.40 -26.68 0.97
CA ASP A 407 -47.14 -28.06 0.61
C ASP A 407 -47.83 -28.36 -0.74
N THR A 408 -47.05 -28.72 -1.76
CA THR A 408 -47.57 -29.39 -2.95
C THR A 408 -47.54 -30.88 -2.70
N GLU A 409 -48.75 -31.42 -2.56
CA GLU A 409 -49.06 -32.84 -2.51
C GLU A 409 -48.59 -33.57 -3.79
N ASP A 410 -48.00 -34.73 -3.56
CA ASP A 410 -47.84 -35.81 -4.54
C ASP A 410 -49.19 -36.18 -5.14
N SER A 411 -49.22 -36.41 -6.46
CA SER A 411 -50.29 -37.14 -7.12
C SER A 411 -49.69 -38.00 -8.24
N GLU A 412 -50.20 -39.24 -8.24
CA GLU A 412 -49.90 -40.45 -9.01
C GLU A 412 -49.54 -40.33 -10.50
#